data_AF-A0AB35J5R7-F1
#
_entry.id   AF-A0AB35J5R7-F1
#
_cell.length_a   1.000
_cell.length_b   1.000
_cell.length_c   1.000
_cell.angle_alpha   90.00
_cell.angle_beta   90.00
_cell.angle_gamma   90.00
#
_symmetry.space_group_name_H-M   'P 1'
#
loop_
_entity.id
_entity.type
_entity.pdbx_description
1 polymer ?
#
loop_
_entity_poly.entity_id
_entity_poly.type
_entity_poly.pdbx_seq_one_letter_code
_entity_poly.pdbx_strand_id
1 'polypeptide(L)'
;MNWIDTGLIIAICTCASGLTQFLFWKHIAKTKSYESEIGKLNAQIEKIAQVTDTIKSVENKFINETEQLKANLALSTNLHVNLELEKKDIIIDFNISLNKWINSSIYFAQIDLSNNDSIADSIKELDKQYHELLSKEIVFKIYIEDNALHVESNEIIKKGLDIAQQRNDLLFKIMNINDKIQKTNNKIELQSFHEERKNCLNDYLSNKQKEISNLNTYIYEFAVISRNYIYNILGHEP
;
A
#
# COMPACT_ATOMS: atom_id res chain seq x y z
N MET A 1 -98.53 29.46 72.60
CA MET A 1 -98.27 28.68 71.37
C MET A 1 -97.20 29.45 70.62
N ASN A 2 -95.92 29.18 70.89
CA ASN A 2 -94.82 29.88 70.21
C ASN A 2 -94.79 29.39 68.77
N TRP A 3 -95.41 30.16 67.89
CA TRP A 3 -95.18 30.00 66.46
C TRP A 3 -93.69 30.19 66.23
N ILE A 4 -93.02 29.12 65.84
CA ILE A 4 -91.65 29.23 65.39
C ILE A 4 -91.70 30.17 64.19
N ASP A 5 -91.00 31.29 64.29
CA ASP A 5 -90.98 32.33 63.26
C ASP A 5 -90.52 31.70 61.93
N THR A 6 -91.45 31.55 61.00
CA THR A 6 -91.23 30.92 59.69
C THR A 6 -90.07 31.60 58.95
N GLY A 7 -89.86 32.90 59.18
CA GLY A 7 -88.72 33.64 58.63
C GLY A 7 -87.37 33.20 59.18
N LEU A 8 -87.29 32.81 60.46
CA LEU A 8 -86.08 32.29 61.09
C LEU A 8 -85.72 30.90 60.55
N ILE A 9 -86.71 30.01 60.37
CA ILE A 9 -86.48 28.68 59.78
C ILE A 9 -86.00 28.82 58.33
N ILE A 10 -86.64 29.67 57.53
CA ILE A 10 -86.24 29.91 56.14
C ILE A 10 -84.82 30.48 56.09
N ALA A 11 -84.47 31.43 56.96
CA ALA A 11 -83.11 31.98 57.03
C ALA A 11 -82.05 30.92 57.37
N ILE A 12 -82.31 30.05 58.35
CA ILE A 12 -81.42 28.94 58.72
C ILE A 12 -81.27 27.96 57.55
N CYS A 13 -82.36 27.57 56.90
CA CYS A 13 -82.33 26.68 55.74
C CYS A 13 -81.57 27.30 54.55
N THR A 14 -81.73 28.61 54.31
CA THR A 14 -81.05 29.33 53.24
C THR A 14 -79.55 29.43 53.52
N CYS A 15 -79.15 29.77 54.75
CA CYS A 15 -77.76 29.77 55.19
C CYS A 15 -77.13 28.37 55.11
N ALA A 16 -77.84 27.33 55.57
CA ALA A 16 -77.39 25.95 55.48
C ALA A 16 -77.19 25.53 54.02
N SER A 17 -78.15 25.84 53.14
CA SER A 17 -78.06 25.55 51.70
C SER A 17 -76.87 26.23 51.03
N GLY A 18 -76.61 27.51 51.34
CA GLY A 18 -75.47 28.27 50.81
C GLY A 18 -74.13 27.73 51.30
N LEU A 19 -74.05 27.32 52.56
CA LEU A 19 -72.85 26.72 53.13
C LEU A 19 -72.55 25.35 52.50
N THR A 20 -73.58 24.51 52.27
CA THR A 20 -73.41 23.27 51.50
C THR A 20 -73.02 23.51 50.05
N GLN A 21 -73.62 24.47 49.35
CA GLN A 21 -73.26 24.80 47.97
C GLN A 21 -71.81 25.29 47.86
N PHE A 22 -71.37 26.14 48.81
CA PHE A 22 -69.98 26.60 48.88
C PHE A 22 -69.00 25.45 49.12
N LEU A 23 -69.30 24.55 50.06
CA LEU A 23 -68.46 23.36 50.33
C LEU A 23 -68.40 22.43 49.11
N PHE A 24 -69.52 22.23 48.41
CA PHE A 24 -69.57 21.46 47.17
C PHE A 24 -68.72 22.10 46.06
N TRP A 25 -68.86 23.40 45.81
CA TRP A 25 -68.04 24.09 44.81
C TRP A 25 -66.56 24.10 45.17
N LYS A 26 -66.22 24.26 46.45
CA LYS A 26 -64.83 24.16 46.91
C LYS A 26 -64.27 22.75 46.66
N HIS A 27 -65.07 21.70 46.88
CA HIS A 27 -64.66 20.32 46.60
C HIS A 27 -64.49 20.06 45.10
N ILE A 28 -65.41 20.54 44.27
CA ILE A 28 -65.35 20.44 42.80
C ILE A 28 -64.13 21.21 42.26
N ALA A 29 -63.87 22.42 42.77
CA ALA A 29 -62.70 23.20 42.35
C ALA A 29 -61.38 22.49 42.74
N LYS A 30 -61.32 21.89 43.94
CA LYS A 30 -60.14 21.14 44.41
C LYS A 30 -59.90 19.88 43.59
N THR A 31 -60.94 19.10 43.28
CA THR A 31 -60.85 17.90 42.44
C THR A 31 -60.43 18.25 41.02
N LYS A 32 -61.02 19.28 40.41
CA LYS A 32 -60.62 19.77 39.08
C LYS A 32 -59.17 20.24 39.02
N SER A 33 -58.69 20.92 40.07
CA SER A 33 -57.28 21.32 40.17
C SER A 33 -56.35 20.12 40.24
N TYR A 34 -56.70 19.11 41.05
CA TYR A 34 -55.92 17.88 41.20
C TYR A 34 -55.86 17.07 39.90
N GLU A 35 -56.98 16.90 39.20
CA GLU A 35 -57.03 16.23 37.89
C GLU A 35 -56.18 16.95 36.84
N SER A 36 -56.18 18.30 36.86
CA SER A 36 -55.32 19.10 35.97
C SER A 36 -53.82 18.90 36.26
N GLU A 37 -53.42 18.84 37.53
CA GLU A 37 -52.03 18.53 37.91
C GLU A 37 -51.62 17.11 37.50
N ILE A 38 -52.49 16.12 37.70
CA ILE A 38 -52.24 14.75 37.21
C ILE A 38 -52.10 14.73 35.69
N GLY A 39 -52.98 15.43 34.96
CA GLY A 39 -52.90 15.52 33.50
C GLY A 39 -51.58 16.11 33.04
N LYS A 40 -51.08 17.16 33.71
CA LYS A 40 -49.76 17.74 33.43
C LYS A 40 -48.62 16.77 33.70
N LEU A 41 -48.67 16.04 34.82
CA LEU A 41 -47.65 15.06 35.18
C LEU A 41 -47.59 13.92 34.15
N ASN A 42 -48.74 13.39 33.74
CA ASN A 42 -48.82 12.33 32.73
C ASN A 42 -48.26 12.80 31.38
N ALA A 43 -48.60 14.01 30.95
CA ALA A 43 -48.05 14.59 29.72
C ALA A 43 -46.51 14.80 29.80
N GLN A 44 -45.97 15.09 30.99
CA GLN A 44 -44.52 15.16 31.19
C GLN A 44 -43.85 13.78 31.11
N ILE A 45 -44.45 12.76 31.74
CA ILE A 45 -43.95 11.37 31.68
C ILE A 45 -43.90 10.89 30.23
N GLU A 46 -44.94 11.16 29.44
CA GLU A 46 -44.99 10.79 28.02
C GLU A 46 -43.89 11.49 27.21
N LYS A 47 -43.67 12.79 27.44
CA LYS A 47 -42.55 13.52 26.80
C LYS A 47 -41.20 12.94 27.19
N ILE A 48 -41.00 12.57 28.46
CA ILE A 48 -39.75 11.94 28.93
C ILE A 48 -39.54 10.59 28.23
N ALA A 49 -40.60 9.79 28.05
CA ALA A 49 -40.53 8.52 27.33
C ALA A 49 -40.09 8.73 25.88
N GLN A 50 -40.73 9.67 25.16
CA GLN A 50 -40.38 10.01 23.77
C GLN A 50 -38.92 10.48 23.64
N VAL A 51 -38.46 11.35 24.55
CA VAL A 51 -37.06 11.81 24.58
C VAL A 51 -36.11 10.64 24.84
N THR A 52 -36.45 9.75 25.76
CA THR A 52 -35.64 8.56 26.08
C THR A 52 -35.50 7.64 24.88
N ASP A 53 -36.59 7.39 24.14
CA ASP A 53 -36.56 6.56 22.93
C ASP A 53 -35.72 7.22 21.82
N THR A 54 -35.82 8.54 21.69
CA THR A 54 -35.00 9.30 20.74
C THR A 54 -33.51 9.20 21.11
N ILE A 55 -33.16 9.35 22.39
CA ILE A 55 -31.78 9.21 22.88
C ILE A 55 -31.24 7.81 22.56
N LYS A 56 -32.00 6.76 22.86
CA LYS A 56 -31.59 5.37 22.54
C LYS A 56 -31.41 5.16 21.04
N SER A 57 -32.28 5.74 20.21
CA SER A 57 -32.15 5.65 18.76
C SER A 57 -30.88 6.35 18.26
N VAL A 58 -30.56 7.52 18.81
CA VAL A 58 -29.34 8.27 18.47
C VAL A 58 -28.10 7.52 18.94
N GLU A 59 -28.11 6.98 20.16
CA GLU A 59 -27.02 6.17 20.72
C GLU A 59 -26.74 4.94 19.85
N ASN A 60 -27.78 4.18 19.48
CA ASN A 60 -27.64 3.03 18.60
C ASN A 60 -27.09 3.42 17.23
N LYS A 61 -27.57 4.54 16.65
CA LYS A 61 -27.05 5.04 15.38
C LYS A 61 -25.57 5.42 15.49
N PHE A 62 -25.19 6.12 16.55
CA PHE A 62 -23.81 6.52 16.82
C PHE A 62 -22.88 5.31 16.99
N ILE A 63 -23.32 4.28 17.74
CA ILE A 63 -22.57 3.03 17.91
C ILE A 63 -22.36 2.35 16.55
N ASN A 64 -23.43 2.21 15.75
CA ASN A 64 -23.35 1.56 14.44
C ASN A 64 -22.42 2.30 13.48
N GLU A 65 -22.54 3.63 13.39
CA GLU A 65 -21.67 4.45 12.54
C GLU A 65 -20.20 4.39 13.01
N THR A 66 -19.97 4.39 14.32
CA THR A 66 -18.63 4.26 14.91
C THR A 66 -17.99 2.91 14.58
N GLU A 67 -18.73 1.81 14.71
CA GLU A 67 -18.21 0.47 14.36
C GLU A 67 -17.93 0.34 12.86
N GLN A 68 -18.78 0.93 12.00
CA GLN A 68 -18.50 0.99 10.55
C GLN A 68 -17.23 1.78 10.23
N LEU A 69 -17.04 2.94 10.88
CA LEU A 69 -15.84 3.76 10.69
C LEU A 69 -14.57 3.02 11.15
N LYS A 70 -14.62 2.32 12.29
CA LYS A 70 -13.51 1.49 12.77
C LYS A 70 -13.16 0.38 11.77
N ALA A 71 -14.17 -0.32 11.25
CA ALA A 71 -13.97 -1.39 10.27
C ALA A 71 -13.35 -0.86 8.97
N ASN A 72 -13.85 0.28 8.46
CA ASN A 72 -13.31 0.91 7.25
C ASN A 72 -11.87 1.41 7.45
N LEU A 73 -11.57 1.99 8.61
CA LEU A 73 -10.21 2.42 8.95
C LEU A 73 -9.26 1.21 8.98
N ALA A 74 -9.64 0.13 9.68
CA ALA A 74 -8.82 -1.08 9.73
C ALA A 74 -8.56 -1.66 8.34
N LEU A 75 -9.58 -1.70 7.47
CA LEU A 75 -9.43 -2.15 6.08
C LEU A 75 -8.47 -1.24 5.30
N SER A 76 -8.64 0.08 5.38
CA SER A 76 -7.79 1.05 4.68
C SER A 76 -6.34 0.98 5.15
N THR A 77 -6.11 0.86 6.46
CA THR A 77 -4.76 0.70 7.02
C THR A 77 -4.11 -0.58 6.53
N ASN A 78 -4.84 -1.71 6.53
CA ASN A 78 -4.30 -2.97 6.05
C ASN A 78 -3.96 -2.93 4.55
N LEU A 79 -4.83 -2.33 3.73
CA LEU A 79 -4.56 -2.14 2.29
C LEU A 79 -3.32 -1.28 2.06
N HIS A 80 -3.18 -0.18 2.81
CA HIS A 80 -2.02 0.70 2.70
C HIS A 80 -0.73 -0.02 3.09
N VAL A 81 -0.71 -0.71 4.24
CA VAL A 81 0.48 -1.47 4.69
C VAL A 81 0.86 -2.55 3.69
N ASN A 82 -0.12 -3.29 3.15
CA ASN A 82 0.15 -4.32 2.16
C ASN A 82 0.73 -3.74 0.86
N LEU A 83 0.19 -2.61 0.38
CA LEU A 83 0.71 -1.93 -0.82
C LEU A 83 2.16 -1.48 -0.61
N GLU A 84 2.47 -0.89 0.54
CA GLU A 84 3.83 -0.44 0.86
C GLU A 84 4.83 -1.62 0.97
N LEU A 85 4.40 -2.76 1.52
CA LEU A 85 5.21 -3.99 1.52
C LEU A 85 5.42 -4.54 0.09
N GLU A 86 4.39 -4.52 -0.74
CA GLU A 86 4.47 -4.96 -2.15
C GLU A 86 5.45 -4.09 -2.95
N LYS A 87 5.41 -2.76 -2.78
CA LYS A 87 6.39 -1.83 -3.38
C LYS A 87 7.82 -2.18 -2.97
N LYS A 88 8.06 -2.46 -1.69
CA LYS A 88 9.38 -2.89 -1.19
C LYS A 88 9.87 -4.14 -1.92
N ASP A 89 9.03 -5.16 -2.00
CA ASP A 89 9.39 -6.44 -2.63
C ASP A 89 9.63 -6.27 -4.13
N ILE A 90 8.85 -5.42 -4.83
CA ILE A 90 9.06 -5.07 -6.24
C ILE A 90 10.42 -4.41 -6.47
N ILE A 91 10.83 -3.47 -5.62
CA ILE A 91 12.14 -2.81 -5.74
C ILE A 91 13.27 -3.83 -5.57
N ILE A 92 13.14 -4.74 -4.59
CA ILE A 92 14.13 -5.79 -4.33
C ILE A 92 14.23 -6.74 -5.52
N ASP A 93 13.09 -7.23 -6.02
CA ASP A 93 13.02 -8.15 -7.16
C ASP A 93 13.65 -7.56 -8.43
N PHE A 94 13.37 -6.28 -8.68
CA PHE A 94 13.97 -5.54 -9.80
C PHE A 94 15.49 -5.42 -9.62
N ASN A 95 15.95 -5.00 -8.43
CA ASN A 95 17.39 -4.88 -8.13
C ASN A 95 18.13 -6.22 -8.29
N ILE A 96 17.54 -7.33 -7.82
CA ILE A 96 18.13 -8.68 -7.96
C ILE A 96 18.28 -9.02 -9.44
N SER A 97 17.24 -8.82 -10.24
CA SER A 97 17.23 -9.16 -11.67
C SER A 97 18.23 -8.29 -12.45
N LEU A 98 18.30 -7.00 -12.11
CA LEU A 98 19.24 -6.05 -12.70
C LEU A 98 20.69 -6.45 -12.42
N ASN A 99 21.01 -6.73 -11.15
CA ASN A 99 22.36 -7.15 -10.75
C ASN A 99 22.74 -8.49 -11.37
N LYS A 100 21.81 -9.46 -11.42
CA LYS A 100 22.04 -10.76 -12.06
C LYS A 100 22.41 -10.59 -13.53
N TRP A 101 21.61 -9.85 -14.29
CA TRP A 101 21.87 -9.62 -15.71
C TRP A 101 23.19 -8.86 -15.94
N ILE A 102 23.45 -7.78 -15.20
CA ILE A 102 24.69 -7.00 -15.35
C ILE A 102 25.93 -7.85 -15.02
N ASN A 103 25.90 -8.61 -13.93
CA ASN A 103 27.04 -9.45 -13.56
C ASN A 103 27.32 -10.50 -14.65
N SER A 104 26.28 -11.09 -15.24
CA SER A 104 26.44 -11.99 -16.40
C SER A 104 26.98 -11.30 -17.65
N SER A 105 26.66 -10.02 -17.85
CA SER A 105 27.21 -9.18 -18.93
C SER A 105 28.68 -8.82 -18.73
N ILE A 106 29.20 -8.87 -17.50
CA ILE A 106 30.58 -8.48 -17.17
C ILE A 106 31.51 -9.69 -17.09
N TYR A 107 31.07 -10.77 -16.44
CA TYR A 107 31.96 -11.87 -16.06
C TYR A 107 31.86 -13.09 -16.98
N PHE A 108 33.01 -13.65 -17.37
CA PHE A 108 33.13 -14.85 -18.21
C PHE A 108 33.35 -16.14 -17.43
N ALA A 109 33.31 -16.11 -16.08
CA ALA A 109 33.86 -17.16 -15.22
C ALA A 109 33.25 -18.58 -15.42
N GLN A 110 32.10 -18.68 -16.07
CA GLN A 110 31.41 -19.96 -16.31
C GLN A 110 31.39 -20.39 -17.79
N ILE A 111 32.08 -19.68 -18.68
CA ILE A 111 32.05 -19.93 -20.12
C ILE A 111 33.32 -20.68 -20.52
N ASP A 112 33.16 -21.87 -21.11
CA ASP A 112 34.27 -22.52 -21.80
C ASP A 112 34.50 -21.83 -23.14
N LEU A 113 35.42 -20.86 -23.15
CA LEU A 113 35.77 -20.10 -24.35
C LEU A 113 36.41 -20.94 -25.46
N SER A 114 36.74 -22.21 -25.21
CA SER A 114 37.22 -23.14 -26.23
C SER A 114 36.10 -23.93 -26.91
N ASN A 115 34.87 -23.84 -26.39
CA ASN A 115 33.71 -24.58 -26.87
C ASN A 115 32.62 -23.63 -27.37
N ASN A 116 32.31 -23.70 -28.66
CA ASN A 116 31.32 -22.84 -29.30
C ASN A 116 29.89 -23.07 -28.80
N ASP A 117 29.55 -24.29 -28.38
CA ASP A 117 28.24 -24.57 -27.78
C ASP A 117 28.11 -23.89 -26.42
N SER A 118 29.17 -23.95 -25.60
CA SER A 118 29.21 -23.26 -24.30
C SER A 118 29.07 -21.74 -24.46
N ILE A 119 29.72 -21.16 -25.47
CA ILE A 119 29.59 -19.74 -25.78
C ILE A 119 28.16 -19.40 -26.22
N ALA A 120 27.59 -20.18 -27.15
CA ALA A 120 26.24 -19.97 -27.66
C ALA A 120 25.17 -20.06 -26.56
N ASP A 121 25.31 -21.02 -25.65
CA ASP A 121 24.41 -21.17 -24.51
C ASP A 121 24.54 -20.00 -23.53
N SER A 122 25.74 -19.47 -23.33
CA SER A 122 25.94 -18.28 -22.51
C SER A 122 25.31 -17.01 -23.10
N ILE A 123 25.32 -16.86 -24.43
CA ILE A 123 24.62 -15.74 -25.11
C ILE A 123 23.11 -15.87 -24.91
N LYS A 124 22.54 -17.06 -25.11
CA LYS A 124 21.10 -17.32 -24.91
C LYS A 124 20.66 -17.08 -23.46
N GLU A 125 21.45 -17.52 -22.49
CA GLU A 125 21.14 -17.32 -21.07
C GLU A 125 21.18 -15.83 -20.71
N LEU A 126 22.11 -15.05 -21.29
CA LEU A 126 22.14 -13.61 -21.09
C LEU A 126 20.87 -12.92 -21.63
N ASP A 127 20.42 -13.30 -22.83
CA ASP A 127 19.18 -12.77 -23.44
C ASP A 127 17.96 -13.11 -22.59
N LYS A 128 17.89 -14.34 -22.06
CA LYS A 128 16.82 -14.76 -21.14
C LYS A 128 16.80 -13.91 -19.88
N GLN A 129 17.96 -13.63 -19.29
CA GLN A 129 18.07 -12.76 -18.11
C GLN A 129 17.67 -11.32 -18.42
N TYR A 130 17.98 -10.82 -19.62
CA TYR A 130 17.53 -9.50 -20.06
C TYR A 130 16.00 -9.42 -20.18
N HIS A 131 15.36 -10.45 -20.74
CA HIS A 131 13.89 -10.51 -20.79
C HIS A 131 13.25 -10.60 -19.40
N GLU A 132 13.86 -11.34 -18.47
CA GLU A 132 13.44 -11.39 -17.06
C GLU A 132 13.53 -10.00 -16.42
N LEU A 133 14.64 -9.28 -16.63
CA LEU A 133 14.83 -7.91 -16.18
C LEU A 133 13.75 -6.97 -16.72
N LEU A 134 13.48 -6.99 -18.04
CA LEU A 134 12.45 -6.15 -18.65
C LEU A 134 11.06 -6.41 -18.05
N SER A 135 10.73 -7.67 -17.77
CA SER A 135 9.46 -8.01 -17.11
C SER A 135 9.37 -7.40 -15.71
N LYS A 136 10.47 -7.41 -14.95
CA LYS A 136 10.53 -6.81 -13.61
C LYS A 136 10.53 -5.29 -13.66
N GLU A 137 11.18 -4.71 -14.66
CA GLU A 137 11.20 -3.26 -14.90
C GLU A 137 9.80 -2.71 -15.17
N ILE A 138 8.97 -3.42 -15.93
CA ILE A 138 7.58 -3.02 -16.18
C ILE A 138 6.81 -2.94 -14.86
N VAL A 139 6.90 -3.98 -14.03
CA VAL A 139 6.22 -4.00 -12.72
C VAL A 139 6.72 -2.88 -11.82
N PHE A 140 8.05 -2.69 -11.77
CA PHE A 140 8.69 -1.59 -11.05
C PHE A 140 8.13 -0.23 -11.49
N LYS A 141 8.07 0.05 -12.79
CA LYS A 141 7.55 1.31 -13.34
C LYS A 141 6.06 1.56 -13.08
N ILE A 142 5.27 0.50 -12.87
CA ILE A 142 3.83 0.62 -12.56
C ILE A 142 3.62 1.00 -11.09
N TYR A 143 4.37 0.38 -10.18
CA TYR A 143 4.13 0.49 -8.74
C TYR A 143 4.97 1.57 -8.05
N ILE A 144 6.11 1.93 -8.63
CA ILE A 144 7.02 2.92 -8.06
C ILE A 144 6.80 4.24 -8.79
N GLU A 145 6.44 5.28 -8.07
CA GLU A 145 6.12 6.60 -8.65
C GLU A 145 7.34 7.53 -8.72
N ASP A 146 8.49 7.09 -8.19
CA ASP A 146 9.69 7.90 -8.08
C ASP A 146 10.43 8.02 -9.42
N ASN A 147 10.37 9.22 -10.00
CA ASN A 147 11.02 9.52 -11.27
C ASN A 147 12.55 9.42 -11.22
N ALA A 148 13.19 9.69 -10.07
CA ALA A 148 14.64 9.58 -9.96
C ALA A 148 15.08 8.11 -10.04
N LEU A 149 14.36 7.22 -9.35
CA LEU A 149 14.57 5.77 -9.47
C LEU A 149 14.38 5.28 -10.90
N HIS A 150 13.39 5.80 -11.63
CA HIS A 150 13.21 5.48 -13.05
C HIS A 150 14.35 5.95 -13.94
N VAL A 151 14.83 7.18 -13.74
CA VAL A 151 15.93 7.74 -14.54
C VAL A 151 17.22 6.94 -14.30
N GLU A 152 17.57 6.71 -13.04
CA GLU A 152 18.80 5.99 -12.67
C GLU A 152 18.79 4.54 -13.17
N SER A 153 17.67 3.83 -13.00
CA SER A 153 17.54 2.45 -13.49
C SER A 153 17.67 2.36 -15.02
N ASN A 154 17.04 3.28 -15.77
CA ASN A 154 17.16 3.32 -17.22
C ASN A 154 18.61 3.58 -17.68
N GLU A 155 19.33 4.48 -17.02
CA GLU A 155 20.74 4.77 -17.34
C GLU A 155 21.64 3.55 -17.08
N ILE A 156 21.40 2.83 -15.99
CA ILE A 156 22.12 1.58 -15.70
C ILE A 156 21.83 0.53 -16.76
N ILE A 157 20.56 0.32 -17.13
CA ILE A 157 20.17 -0.64 -18.16
C ILE A 157 20.84 -0.31 -19.49
N LYS A 158 20.84 0.97 -19.88
CA LYS A 158 21.47 1.44 -21.12
C LYS A 158 22.98 1.15 -21.15
N LYS A 159 23.70 1.48 -20.07
CA LYS A 159 25.13 1.17 -19.96
C LYS A 159 25.39 -0.35 -19.94
N GLY A 160 24.51 -1.11 -19.28
CA GLY A 160 24.55 -2.57 -19.27
C GLY A 160 24.38 -3.17 -20.67
N LEU A 161 23.51 -2.59 -21.50
CA LEU A 161 23.29 -3.01 -22.89
C LEU A 161 24.55 -2.81 -23.74
N ASP A 162 25.20 -1.65 -23.61
CA ASP A 162 26.45 -1.36 -24.33
C ASP A 162 27.53 -2.41 -23.98
N ILE A 163 27.67 -2.76 -22.70
CA ILE A 163 28.62 -3.80 -22.24
C ILE A 163 28.22 -5.19 -22.75
N ALA A 164 26.93 -5.54 -22.66
CA ALA A 164 26.41 -6.83 -23.13
C ALA A 164 26.66 -7.03 -24.63
N GLN A 165 26.43 -5.98 -25.43
CA GLN A 165 26.69 -6.01 -26.87
C GLN A 165 28.17 -6.27 -27.15
N GLN A 166 29.06 -5.52 -26.51
CA GLN A 166 30.50 -5.65 -26.74
C GLN A 166 31.05 -7.00 -26.27
N ARG A 167 30.50 -7.54 -25.17
CA ARG A 167 30.77 -8.91 -24.73
C ARG A 167 30.37 -9.91 -25.82
N ASN A 168 29.16 -9.80 -26.36
CA ASN A 168 28.69 -10.73 -27.38
C ASN A 168 29.52 -10.62 -28.67
N ASP A 169 29.92 -9.42 -29.07
CA ASP A 169 30.84 -9.20 -30.21
C ASP A 169 32.19 -9.90 -30.01
N LEU A 170 32.76 -9.85 -28.79
CA LEU A 170 33.96 -10.60 -28.44
C LEU A 170 33.71 -12.11 -28.56
N LEU A 171 32.61 -12.60 -27.99
CA LEU A 171 32.28 -14.02 -28.00
C LEU A 171 32.12 -14.56 -29.42
N PHE A 172 31.48 -13.82 -30.33
CA PHE A 172 31.40 -14.19 -31.74
C PHE A 172 32.78 -14.23 -32.42
N LYS A 173 33.68 -13.29 -32.10
CA LYS A 173 35.07 -13.36 -32.59
C LYS A 173 35.79 -14.62 -32.10
N ILE A 174 35.63 -14.97 -30.83
CA ILE A 174 36.20 -16.20 -30.25
C ILE A 174 35.64 -17.43 -30.94
N MET A 175 34.32 -17.49 -31.20
CA MET A 175 33.70 -18.61 -31.92
C MET A 175 34.31 -18.81 -33.31
N ASN A 176 34.51 -17.72 -34.05
CA ASN A 176 35.15 -17.75 -35.36
C ASN A 176 36.60 -18.26 -35.28
N ILE A 177 37.34 -17.93 -34.22
CA ILE A 177 38.70 -18.43 -34.01
C ILE A 177 38.68 -19.92 -33.68
N ASN A 178 37.76 -20.37 -32.83
CA ASN A 178 37.58 -21.79 -32.50
C ASN A 178 37.26 -22.62 -33.75
N ASP A 179 36.42 -22.11 -34.65
CA ASP A 179 36.14 -22.76 -35.94
C ASP A 179 37.38 -22.92 -36.82
N LYS A 180 38.27 -21.91 -36.84
CA LYS A 180 39.56 -22.00 -37.55
C LYS A 180 40.47 -23.05 -36.90
N ILE A 181 40.55 -23.07 -35.57
CA ILE A 181 41.33 -24.06 -34.81
C ILE A 181 40.87 -25.48 -35.13
N GLN A 182 39.56 -25.73 -35.19
CA GLN A 182 39.00 -27.06 -35.51
C GLN A 182 39.30 -27.52 -36.94
N LYS A 183 39.44 -26.59 -37.89
CA LYS A 183 39.64 -26.89 -39.32
C LYS A 183 41.10 -27.01 -39.74
N THR A 184 42.03 -26.44 -38.96
CA THR A 184 43.45 -26.40 -39.28
C THR A 184 44.21 -27.63 -38.75
N ASN A 185 45.00 -28.26 -39.61
CA ASN A 185 45.95 -29.33 -39.24
C ASN A 185 47.41 -28.82 -39.16
N ASN A 186 47.66 -27.56 -39.53
CA ASN A 186 48.97 -26.94 -39.50
C ASN A 186 49.33 -26.45 -38.09
N LYS A 187 50.38 -27.01 -37.51
CA LYS A 187 50.83 -26.71 -36.13
C LYS A 187 51.20 -25.23 -35.92
N ILE A 188 51.77 -24.56 -36.92
CA ILE A 188 52.17 -23.15 -36.84
C ILE A 188 50.93 -22.25 -36.80
N GLU A 189 49.97 -22.50 -37.70
CA GLU A 189 48.69 -21.78 -37.72
C GLU A 189 47.89 -22.01 -36.44
N LEU A 190 47.88 -23.24 -35.92
CA LEU A 190 47.17 -23.58 -34.69
C LEU A 190 47.72 -22.82 -33.47
N GLN A 191 49.04 -22.69 -33.37
CA GLN A 191 49.68 -21.82 -32.37
C GLN A 191 49.28 -20.34 -32.56
N SER A 192 49.28 -19.86 -33.80
CA SER A 192 48.87 -18.49 -34.12
C SER A 192 47.42 -18.21 -33.69
N PHE A 193 46.48 -19.13 -33.95
CA PHE A 193 45.08 -18.95 -33.57
C PHE A 193 44.86 -19.02 -32.06
N HIS A 194 45.61 -19.84 -31.33
CA HIS A 194 45.56 -19.85 -29.87
C HIS A 194 46.03 -18.51 -29.27
N GLU A 195 47.10 -17.92 -29.81
CA GLU A 195 47.54 -16.59 -29.41
C GLU A 195 46.54 -15.50 -29.83
N GLU A 196 45.95 -15.57 -31.02
CA GLU A 196 44.89 -14.65 -31.47
C GLU A 196 43.71 -14.64 -30.49
N ARG A 197 43.25 -15.82 -30.06
CA ARG A 197 42.16 -15.97 -29.07
C ARG A 197 42.52 -15.34 -27.73
N LYS A 198 43.75 -15.59 -27.25
CA LYS A 198 44.24 -15.04 -25.98
C LYS A 198 44.37 -13.51 -26.02
N ASN A 199 44.89 -12.97 -27.12
CA ASN A 199 45.02 -11.53 -27.31
C ASN A 199 43.65 -10.84 -27.37
N CYS A 200 42.68 -11.41 -28.10
CA CYS A 200 41.30 -10.90 -28.12
C CYS A 200 40.70 -10.76 -26.72
N LEU A 201 40.91 -11.75 -25.85
CA LEU A 201 40.41 -11.71 -24.47
C LEU A 201 41.15 -10.65 -23.64
N ASN A 202 42.48 -10.59 -23.73
CA ASN A 202 43.28 -9.64 -22.98
C ASN A 202 42.94 -8.19 -23.35
N ASP A 203 42.79 -7.90 -24.65
CA ASP A 203 42.44 -6.57 -25.17
C ASP A 203 41.05 -6.13 -24.68
N TYR A 204 40.10 -7.06 -24.60
CA TYR A 204 38.80 -6.77 -24.03
C TYR A 204 38.92 -6.43 -22.53
N LEU A 205 39.58 -7.28 -21.75
CA LEU A 205 39.69 -7.11 -20.30
C LEU A 205 40.42 -5.81 -19.92
N SER A 206 41.51 -5.46 -20.63
CA SER A 206 42.27 -4.25 -20.37
C SER A 206 41.46 -2.98 -20.63
N ASN A 207 40.61 -2.99 -21.65
CA ASN A 207 39.77 -1.84 -22.01
C ASN A 207 38.54 -1.70 -21.11
N LYS A 208 38.04 -2.81 -20.56
CA LYS A 208 36.73 -2.83 -19.87
C LYS A 208 36.79 -2.55 -18.38
N GLN A 209 37.97 -2.63 -17.76
CA GLN A 209 38.10 -2.46 -16.32
C GLN A 209 37.59 -1.11 -15.80
N LYS A 210 37.83 -0.01 -16.56
CA LYS A 210 37.34 1.33 -16.19
C LYS A 210 35.83 1.47 -16.36
N GLU A 211 35.26 0.92 -17.44
CA GLU A 211 33.82 0.95 -17.68
C GLU A 211 33.05 0.14 -16.64
N ILE A 212 33.56 -1.04 -16.29
CA ILE A 212 33.00 -1.90 -15.23
C ILE A 212 33.04 -1.18 -13.88
N SER A 213 34.16 -0.52 -13.54
CA SER A 213 34.27 0.25 -12.30
C SER A 213 33.23 1.36 -12.24
N ASN A 214 33.02 2.09 -13.34
CA ASN A 214 32.02 3.15 -13.39
C ASN A 214 30.60 2.60 -13.26
N LEU A 215 30.27 1.50 -13.95
CA LEU A 215 28.96 0.87 -13.86
C LEU A 215 28.66 0.38 -12.43
N ASN A 216 29.65 -0.20 -11.75
CA ASN A 216 29.50 -0.61 -10.36
C ASN A 216 29.19 0.57 -9.42
N THR A 217 29.73 1.76 -9.69
CA THR A 217 29.37 2.98 -8.95
C THR A 217 27.89 3.32 -9.14
N TYR A 218 27.39 3.32 -10.38
CA TYR A 218 25.97 3.59 -10.65
C TYR A 218 25.05 2.56 -9.98
N ILE A 219 25.41 1.28 -10.03
CA ILE A 219 24.63 0.22 -9.36
C ILE A 219 24.58 0.43 -7.84
N TYR A 220 25.71 0.81 -7.25
CA TYR A 220 25.77 1.13 -5.83
C TYR A 220 24.90 2.34 -5.47
N GLU A 221 24.99 3.42 -6.25
CA GLU A 221 24.18 4.63 -6.08
C GLU A 221 22.69 4.31 -6.19
N PHE A 222 22.28 3.53 -7.20
CA PHE A 222 20.91 3.07 -7.34
C PHE A 222 20.43 2.21 -6.18
N ALA A 223 21.28 1.33 -5.64
CA ALA A 223 20.95 0.54 -4.45
C ALA A 223 20.79 1.41 -3.20
N VAL A 224 21.55 2.50 -3.07
CA VAL A 224 21.40 3.48 -1.98
C VAL A 224 20.08 4.22 -2.11
N ILE A 225 19.75 4.75 -3.29
CA ILE A 225 18.50 5.48 -3.52
C ILE A 225 17.29 4.55 -3.32
N SER A 226 17.36 3.31 -3.83
CA SER A 226 16.33 2.28 -3.64
C SER A 226 16.08 1.99 -2.16
N ARG A 227 17.15 1.86 -1.36
CA ARG A 227 17.06 1.62 0.08
C ARG A 227 16.46 2.82 0.82
N ASN A 228 16.85 4.04 0.48
CA ASN A 228 16.28 5.25 1.10
C ASN A 228 14.79 5.36 0.80
N TYR A 229 14.38 5.06 -0.43
CA TYR A 229 12.97 5.01 -0.80
C TYR A 229 12.19 3.96 0.02
N ILE A 230 12.76 2.76 0.20
CA ILE A 230 12.18 1.72 1.05
C ILE A 230 12.04 2.20 2.51
N TYR A 231 13.04 2.86 3.08
CA TYR A 231 12.97 3.35 4.46
C TYR A 231 11.88 4.41 4.63
N ASN A 232 11.77 5.34 3.67
CA ASN A 232 10.72 6.35 3.65
C ASN A 232 9.32 5.72 3.61
N ILE A 233 9.13 4.69 2.78
CA ILE A 233 7.88 3.93 2.71
C ILE A 233 7.51 3.29 4.05
N LEU A 234 8.49 2.71 4.75
CA LEU A 234 8.27 1.98 5.99
C LEU A 234 8.18 2.90 7.23
N GLY A 235 8.27 4.22 7.05
CA GLY A 235 8.22 5.19 8.15
C GLY A 235 9.48 5.17 9.04
N HIS A 236 10.60 4.69 8.51
CA HIS A 236 11.90 4.79 9.15
C HIS A 236 12.64 5.99 8.55
N GLU A 237 12.83 7.07 9.32
CA GLU A 237 13.82 8.10 8.92
C GLU A 237 15.24 7.47 8.96
N PRO A 238 16.07 7.71 7.93
CA PRO A 238 17.40 7.13 7.80
C PRO A 238 18.41 7.58 8.87
#